data_AF-J9G4T4-F1
#
_entry.id   AF-J9G4T4-F1
#
_cell.length_a   1.000
_cell.length_b   1.000
_cell.length_c   1.000
_cell.angle_alpha   90.00
_cell.angle_beta   90.00
_cell.angle_gamma   90.00
#
_symmetry.space_group_name_H-M   'P 1'
#
loop_
_entity.id
_entity.type
_entity.pdbx_description
1 polymer ?
#
loop_
_entity_poly.entity_id
_entity_poly.type
_entity_poly.pdbx_seq_one_letter_code
_entity_poly.pdbx_strand_id
1 'polypeptide(L)'
;MKFKYSLLACSLLSMAACTPVEDIYDEIDAEGVEIVKSCEEYVLTEADYKSISKAAKKNAQNDEQKKLAESVETELALNEFATADAYLPAVINQVFYSWTNGSNVRVTYKTRTGKTELETKYAGIEYFKLGNADYPEPDYGCFAPSASAAQELPKALAKKYPNAAANYRVLVDYKEADKEPEMSGEDIFSTDFELPSVSNNKPVELDGWTYITDNKDIVWVGKSFNDNKYMQISAFKKNATCDTWAIIPAQKVEKGVTFMFDLKVGHWNADNMEVMIAETFDGKN
;
A
#
# COMPACT_ATOMS: atom_id res chain seq x y z
N MET A 1 49.56 50.96 -46.59
CA MET A 1 50.72 50.48 -47.37
C MET A 1 50.87 48.98 -47.17
N LYS A 2 51.32 48.29 -48.25
CA LYS A 2 51.57 46.84 -48.45
C LYS A 2 50.37 46.07 -49.04
N PHE A 3 50.21 46.06 -50.38
CA PHE A 3 50.86 45.23 -51.44
C PHE A 3 49.99 43.99 -51.73
N LYS A 4 49.71 43.51 -52.95
CA LYS A 4 50.08 43.83 -54.35
C LYS A 4 49.17 42.98 -55.28
N TYR A 5 48.94 43.49 -56.49
CA TYR A 5 48.22 42.95 -57.65
C TYR A 5 48.62 41.54 -58.12
N SER A 6 47.72 40.84 -58.83
CA SER A 6 48.04 40.25 -60.15
C SER A 6 46.78 39.94 -60.98
N LEU A 7 46.70 40.56 -62.16
CA LEU A 7 45.84 40.20 -63.29
C LEU A 7 46.34 38.91 -63.98
N LEU A 8 45.42 38.13 -64.56
CA LEU A 8 45.51 37.49 -65.89
C LEU A 8 44.07 37.01 -66.23
N ALA A 9 43.23 37.74 -66.97
CA ALA A 9 43.21 37.94 -68.43
C ALA A 9 43.01 36.64 -69.25
N CYS A 10 41.77 36.40 -69.69
CA CYS A 10 41.33 35.93 -71.02
C CYS A 10 39.81 35.70 -70.94
N SER A 11 38.97 36.66 -71.36
CA SER A 11 38.32 36.73 -72.69
C SER A 11 37.48 35.48 -73.02
N LEU A 12 36.27 35.51 -73.57
CA LEU A 12 35.23 36.47 -73.95
C LEU A 12 34.18 35.58 -74.64
N LEU A 13 32.88 35.85 -74.43
CA LEU A 13 31.73 35.31 -75.20
C LEU A 13 31.52 33.78 -75.12
N SER A 14 30.33 33.29 -74.79
CA SER A 14 29.10 33.60 -75.51
C SER A 14 27.87 33.39 -74.62
N MET A 15 26.93 34.34 -74.72
CA MET A 15 25.54 34.10 -74.35
C MET A 15 24.98 32.99 -75.25
N ALA A 16 24.59 31.88 -74.65
CA ALA A 16 23.56 30.99 -75.18
C ALA A 16 22.53 30.79 -74.07
N ALA A 17 21.27 30.75 -74.49
CA ALA A 17 20.09 30.84 -73.65
C ALA A 17 20.00 29.74 -72.57
N CYS A 18 19.28 30.09 -71.51
CA CYS A 18 18.57 29.24 -70.57
C CYS A 18 18.35 27.78 -71.05
N THR A 19 18.95 26.82 -70.36
CA THR A 19 18.16 25.74 -69.77
C THR A 19 18.43 25.79 -68.27
N PRO A 20 17.40 25.98 -67.42
CA PRO A 20 17.57 25.67 -66.02
C PRO A 20 17.93 24.18 -65.93
N VAL A 21 18.69 23.86 -64.91
CA VAL A 21 19.23 22.53 -64.61
C VAL A 21 18.10 21.59 -64.12
N GLU A 22 16.93 21.62 -64.78
CA GLU A 22 15.72 20.82 -64.46
C GLU A 22 16.06 19.32 -64.40
N ASP A 23 16.88 18.83 -65.33
CA ASP A 23 17.30 17.41 -65.38
C ASP A 23 18.05 16.94 -64.11
N ILE A 24 18.82 17.81 -63.44
CA ILE A 24 19.52 17.42 -62.19
C ILE A 24 18.58 17.54 -60.98
N TYR A 25 17.60 18.45 -61.03
CA TYR A 25 16.60 18.55 -59.96
C TYR A 25 15.62 17.39 -60.00
N ASP A 26 15.23 16.94 -61.19
CA ASP A 26 14.38 15.76 -61.37
C ASP A 26 15.09 14.47 -60.91
N GLU A 27 16.40 14.33 -61.14
CA GLU A 27 17.18 13.19 -60.63
C GLU A 27 17.34 13.20 -59.09
N ILE A 28 17.54 14.37 -58.48
CA ILE A 28 17.64 14.53 -57.01
C ILE A 28 16.27 14.36 -56.32
N ASP A 29 15.18 14.83 -56.93
CA ASP A 29 13.82 14.67 -56.39
C ASP A 29 13.24 13.27 -56.67
N ALA A 30 13.73 12.56 -57.70
CA ALA A 30 13.38 11.16 -57.97
C ALA A 30 14.13 10.17 -57.04
N GLU A 31 15.35 10.50 -56.61
CA GLU A 31 16.06 9.79 -55.54
C GLU A 31 15.57 10.29 -54.18
N GLY A 32 14.37 9.84 -53.78
CA GLY A 32 13.83 10.15 -52.45
C GLY A 32 14.88 9.97 -51.35
N VAL A 33 15.04 10.98 -50.49
CA VAL A 33 16.03 10.97 -49.41
C VAL A 33 15.89 9.69 -48.57
N GLU A 34 16.84 8.77 -48.68
CA GLU A 34 16.87 7.56 -47.86
C GLU A 34 17.26 7.93 -46.43
N ILE A 35 16.26 8.12 -45.56
CA ILE A 35 16.47 8.37 -44.14
C ILE A 35 16.64 7.03 -43.42
N VAL A 36 17.83 6.45 -43.54
CA VAL A 36 18.24 5.26 -42.79
C VAL A 36 18.68 5.66 -41.39
N LYS A 37 17.99 5.17 -40.37
CA LYS A 37 18.24 5.49 -38.96
C LYS A 37 18.25 4.25 -38.07
N SER A 38 18.82 4.43 -36.88
CA SER A 38 18.84 3.42 -35.82
C SER A 38 18.22 3.98 -34.54
N CYS A 39 17.29 3.24 -33.95
CA CYS A 39 16.77 3.50 -32.61
C CYS A 39 17.27 2.40 -31.66
N GLU A 40 18.05 2.78 -30.65
CA GLU A 40 18.64 1.83 -29.69
C GLU A 40 17.59 1.14 -28.82
N GLU A 41 16.48 1.82 -28.52
CA GLU A 41 15.36 1.25 -27.78
C GLU A 41 14.06 2.03 -28.02
N TYR A 42 13.00 1.28 -28.34
CA TYR A 42 11.62 1.75 -28.29
C TYR A 42 10.82 0.84 -27.34
N VAL A 43 10.37 1.40 -26.22
CA VAL A 43 9.51 0.68 -25.27
C VAL A 43 8.05 0.93 -25.65
N LEU A 44 7.27 -0.14 -25.85
CA LEU A 44 5.85 0.00 -26.13
C LEU A 44 5.13 0.81 -25.04
N THR A 45 4.32 1.75 -25.48
CA THR A 45 3.48 2.60 -24.63
C THR A 45 2.07 2.02 -24.50
N GLU A 46 1.28 2.54 -23.55
CA GLU A 46 -0.14 2.19 -23.42
C GLU A 46 -0.94 2.46 -24.71
N ALA A 47 -0.60 3.52 -25.43
CA ALA A 47 -1.23 3.87 -26.70
C ALA A 47 -0.93 2.83 -27.80
N ASP A 48 0.27 2.24 -27.79
CA ASP A 48 0.64 1.18 -28.72
C ASP A 48 -0.11 -0.10 -28.40
N TYR A 49 -0.16 -0.51 -27.12
CA TYR A 49 -0.94 -1.68 -26.70
C TYR A 49 -2.43 -1.54 -27.04
N LYS A 50 -2.99 -0.35 -26.89
CA LYS A 50 -4.36 -0.03 -27.32
C LYS A 50 -4.54 -0.17 -28.84
N SER A 51 -3.56 0.29 -29.61
CA SER A 51 -3.57 0.20 -31.07
C SER A 51 -3.48 -1.26 -31.54
N ILE A 52 -2.60 -2.05 -30.91
CA ILE A 52 -2.46 -3.49 -31.14
C ILE A 52 -3.76 -4.21 -30.78
N SER A 53 -4.34 -3.94 -29.60
CA SER A 53 -5.62 -4.52 -29.17
C SER A 53 -6.72 -4.28 -30.19
N LYS A 54 -6.83 -3.05 -30.70
CA LYS A 54 -7.81 -2.68 -31.72
C LYS A 54 -7.58 -3.42 -33.04
N ALA A 55 -6.33 -3.58 -33.48
CA ALA A 55 -6.00 -4.33 -34.69
C ALA A 55 -6.30 -5.82 -34.51
N ALA A 56 -5.88 -6.42 -33.39
CA ALA A 56 -6.12 -7.82 -33.07
C ALA A 56 -7.62 -8.16 -32.98
N LYS A 57 -8.44 -7.27 -32.39
CA LYS A 57 -9.91 -7.46 -32.34
C LYS A 57 -10.55 -7.57 -33.72
N LYS A 58 -10.00 -6.89 -34.74
CA LYS A 58 -10.49 -6.99 -36.13
C LYS A 58 -10.13 -8.32 -36.78
N ASN A 59 -9.03 -8.93 -36.36
CA ASN A 59 -8.53 -10.19 -36.91
C ASN A 59 -9.06 -11.42 -36.15
N ALA A 60 -9.69 -11.23 -34.98
CA ALA A 60 -10.28 -12.30 -34.20
C ALA A 60 -11.42 -12.99 -34.96
N GLN A 61 -11.42 -14.33 -34.94
CA GLN A 61 -12.37 -15.19 -35.63
C GLN A 61 -13.40 -15.84 -34.69
N ASN A 62 -13.15 -15.79 -33.38
CA ASN A 62 -14.02 -16.34 -32.33
C ASN A 62 -13.94 -15.51 -31.05
N ASP A 63 -14.80 -15.84 -30.09
CA ASP A 63 -14.92 -15.10 -28.82
C ASP A 63 -13.67 -15.24 -27.94
N GLU A 64 -12.98 -16.40 -27.98
CA GLU A 64 -11.73 -16.61 -27.26
C GLU A 64 -10.62 -15.66 -27.76
N GLN A 65 -10.44 -15.57 -29.08
CA GLN A 65 -9.48 -14.66 -29.70
C GLN A 65 -9.85 -13.19 -29.47
N LYS A 66 -11.15 -12.86 -29.43
CA LYS A 66 -11.59 -11.51 -29.11
C LYS A 66 -11.23 -11.11 -27.68
N LYS A 67 -11.40 -12.03 -26.71
CA LYS A 67 -10.98 -11.82 -25.31
C LYS A 67 -9.46 -11.66 -25.20
N LEU A 68 -8.68 -12.48 -25.92
CA LEU A 68 -7.22 -12.34 -25.97
C LEU A 68 -6.80 -11.02 -26.63
N ALA A 69 -7.50 -10.56 -27.66
CA ALA A 69 -7.23 -9.25 -28.26
C ALA A 69 -7.56 -8.09 -27.29
N GLU A 70 -8.66 -8.19 -26.55
CA GLU A 70 -9.06 -7.24 -25.51
C GLU A 70 -8.07 -7.16 -24.36
N SER A 71 -7.49 -8.30 -23.94
CA SER A 71 -6.56 -8.33 -22.81
C SER A 71 -5.26 -7.55 -23.05
N VAL A 72 -4.86 -7.37 -24.31
CA VAL A 72 -3.65 -6.61 -24.66
C VAL A 72 -3.70 -5.17 -24.13
N GLU A 73 -4.86 -4.50 -24.26
CA GLU A 73 -5.05 -3.13 -23.78
C GLU A 73 -5.11 -3.09 -22.25
N THR A 74 -5.77 -4.06 -21.62
CA THR A 74 -5.97 -4.06 -20.16
C THR A 74 -4.75 -4.52 -19.38
N GLU A 75 -3.98 -5.45 -19.93
CA GLU A 75 -2.83 -6.07 -19.26
C GLU A 75 -1.49 -5.47 -19.71
N LEU A 76 -1.51 -4.59 -20.72
CA LEU A 76 -0.33 -3.95 -21.30
C LEU A 76 0.77 -4.97 -21.67
N ALA A 77 0.33 -6.08 -22.26
CA ALA A 77 1.18 -7.20 -22.62
C ALA A 77 0.63 -7.92 -23.87
N LEU A 78 1.53 -8.36 -24.74
CA LEU A 78 1.23 -9.23 -25.87
C LEU A 78 0.93 -10.66 -25.39
N ASN A 79 0.27 -11.48 -26.20
CA ASN A 79 -0.12 -12.84 -25.82
C ASN A 79 -0.07 -13.81 -27.00
N GLU A 80 -0.52 -15.06 -26.78
CA GLU A 80 -0.50 -16.11 -27.80
C GLU A 80 -1.29 -15.78 -29.08
N PHE A 81 -2.23 -14.83 -29.04
CA PHE A 81 -3.00 -14.40 -30.21
C PHE A 81 -2.47 -13.09 -30.82
N ALA A 82 -2.21 -12.09 -29.98
CA ALA A 82 -1.65 -10.80 -30.40
C ALA A 82 -0.12 -10.84 -30.33
N THR A 83 0.51 -11.55 -31.26
CA THR A 83 1.96 -11.79 -31.25
C THR A 83 2.76 -10.59 -31.76
N ALA A 84 4.03 -10.53 -31.36
CA ALA A 84 4.92 -9.42 -31.69
C ALA A 84 5.17 -9.30 -33.21
N ASP A 85 5.40 -10.43 -33.88
CA ASP A 85 5.64 -10.51 -35.33
C ASP A 85 4.42 -10.05 -36.16
N ALA A 86 3.20 -10.31 -35.66
CA ALA A 86 1.98 -9.95 -36.37
C ALA A 86 1.62 -8.47 -36.25
N TYR A 87 1.90 -7.82 -35.10
CA TYR A 87 1.34 -6.50 -34.79
C TYR A 87 2.37 -5.39 -34.55
N LEU A 88 3.61 -5.69 -34.17
CA LEU A 88 4.63 -4.64 -34.00
C LEU A 88 5.03 -3.93 -35.30
N PRO A 89 5.15 -4.61 -36.46
CA PRO A 89 5.54 -3.91 -37.69
C PRO A 89 4.66 -2.70 -38.03
N ALA A 90 3.35 -2.81 -37.81
CA ALA A 90 2.42 -1.70 -38.05
C ALA A 90 2.62 -0.53 -37.06
N VAL A 91 2.87 -0.83 -35.78
CA VAL A 91 3.16 0.19 -34.76
C VAL A 91 4.45 0.92 -35.09
N ILE A 92 5.52 0.18 -35.41
CA ILE A 92 6.83 0.76 -35.75
C ILE A 92 6.75 1.64 -37.00
N ASN A 93 6.03 1.19 -38.03
CA ASN A 93 5.82 2.01 -39.24
C ASN A 93 5.01 3.29 -38.96
N GLN A 94 4.11 3.28 -37.98
CA GLN A 94 3.35 4.46 -37.60
C GLN A 94 4.21 5.45 -36.79
N VAL A 95 5.00 4.96 -35.84
CA VAL A 95 5.87 5.79 -34.99
C VAL A 95 7.03 6.37 -35.78
N PHE A 96 7.65 5.56 -36.63
CA PHE A 96 8.83 5.91 -37.43
C PHE A 96 8.50 6.07 -38.91
N TYR A 97 7.36 6.71 -39.22
CA TYR A 97 6.80 6.83 -40.57
C TYR A 97 7.73 7.48 -41.62
N SER A 98 8.74 8.24 -41.18
CA SER A 98 9.71 8.91 -42.06
C SER A 98 10.97 8.08 -42.33
N TRP A 99 11.09 6.89 -41.74
CA TRP A 99 12.28 6.06 -41.83
C TRP A 99 12.15 5.11 -43.02
N THR A 100 13.23 4.94 -43.76
CA THR A 100 13.24 4.13 -44.98
C THR A 100 13.78 2.72 -44.73
N ASN A 101 13.66 1.85 -45.75
CA ASN A 101 14.20 0.50 -45.74
C ASN A 101 15.68 0.50 -45.33
N GLY A 102 16.07 -0.47 -44.51
CA GLY A 102 17.42 -0.56 -43.93
C GLY A 102 17.54 0.04 -42.53
N SER A 103 16.55 0.80 -42.07
CA SER A 103 16.49 1.28 -40.68
C SER A 103 16.25 0.14 -39.69
N ASN A 104 16.72 0.29 -38.45
CA ASN A 104 16.51 -0.69 -37.39
C ASN A 104 16.04 -0.05 -36.08
N VAL A 105 15.18 -0.77 -35.36
CA VAL A 105 14.64 -0.37 -34.06
C VAL A 105 14.66 -1.59 -33.16
N ARG A 106 15.26 -1.48 -31.97
CA ARG A 106 15.10 -2.49 -30.92
C ARG A 106 13.82 -2.18 -30.15
N VAL A 107 12.90 -3.13 -30.09
CA VAL A 107 11.61 -2.93 -29.42
C VAL A 107 11.56 -3.72 -28.12
N THR A 108 11.25 -3.05 -27.02
CA THR A 108 11.04 -3.65 -25.70
C THR A 108 9.54 -3.73 -25.42
N TYR A 109 9.06 -4.93 -25.09
CA TYR A 109 7.64 -5.18 -24.84
C TYR A 109 7.44 -6.28 -23.79
N LYS A 110 6.30 -6.20 -23.10
CA LYS A 110 5.82 -7.24 -22.19
C LYS A 110 5.03 -8.29 -22.95
N THR A 111 5.16 -9.54 -22.52
CA THR A 111 4.36 -10.68 -22.97
C THR A 111 3.73 -11.39 -21.79
N ARG A 112 2.53 -11.93 -21.97
CA ARG A 112 1.89 -12.85 -21.05
C ARG A 112 1.42 -14.08 -21.81
N THR A 113 1.88 -15.24 -21.38
CA THR A 113 1.49 -16.54 -21.94
C THR A 113 0.54 -17.23 -21.00
N GLY A 114 -0.75 -17.28 -21.38
CA GLY A 114 -1.80 -17.91 -20.59
C GLY A 114 -2.04 -17.27 -19.20
N LYS A 115 -3.21 -17.56 -18.64
CA LYS A 115 -3.45 -17.42 -17.19
C LYS A 115 -3.23 -18.78 -16.57
N THR A 116 -2.51 -18.83 -15.45
CA THR A 116 -2.44 -20.06 -14.64
C THR A 116 -3.84 -20.50 -14.22
N GLU A 117 -4.00 -21.79 -13.92
CA GLU A 117 -5.28 -22.30 -13.40
C GLU A 117 -5.74 -21.53 -12.15
N LEU A 118 -4.79 -21.12 -11.29
CA LEU A 118 -5.07 -20.31 -10.11
C LEU A 118 -5.53 -18.90 -10.48
N GLU A 119 -4.81 -18.20 -11.36
CA GLU A 119 -5.23 -16.86 -11.81
C GLU A 119 -6.62 -16.89 -12.45
N THR A 120 -6.95 -17.94 -13.19
CA THR A 120 -8.28 -18.10 -13.79
C THR A 120 -9.34 -18.40 -12.75
N LYS A 121 -9.06 -19.32 -11.82
CA LYS A 121 -10.00 -19.75 -10.77
C LYS A 121 -10.32 -18.64 -9.77
N TYR A 122 -9.36 -17.77 -9.49
CA TYR A 122 -9.50 -16.69 -8.50
C TYR A 122 -9.60 -15.30 -9.15
N ALA A 123 -9.69 -15.21 -10.49
CA ALA A 123 -9.94 -13.95 -11.19
C ALA A 123 -11.25 -13.31 -10.73
N GLY A 124 -11.20 -12.01 -10.39
CA GLY A 124 -12.39 -11.23 -10.02
C GLY A 124 -12.97 -11.55 -8.64
N ILE A 125 -12.35 -12.44 -7.87
CA ILE A 125 -12.69 -12.64 -6.45
C ILE A 125 -12.30 -11.38 -5.66
N GLU A 126 -13.16 -10.96 -4.75
CA GLU A 126 -12.93 -9.81 -3.88
C GLU A 126 -11.63 -10.00 -3.09
N TYR A 127 -10.77 -8.98 -3.10
CA TYR A 127 -9.53 -8.96 -2.32
C TYR A 127 -9.75 -8.15 -1.05
N PHE A 128 -9.45 -8.75 0.09
CA PHE A 128 -9.53 -8.11 1.39
C PHE A 128 -8.21 -8.27 2.15
N LYS A 129 -7.62 -7.16 2.59
CA LYS A 129 -6.44 -7.14 3.44
C LYS A 129 -6.84 -6.81 4.87
N LEU A 130 -6.47 -7.65 5.82
CA LEU A 130 -6.73 -7.41 7.24
C LEU A 130 -5.93 -6.20 7.73
N GLY A 131 -6.59 -5.31 8.47
CA GLY A 131 -5.95 -4.30 9.31
C GLY A 131 -5.59 -4.84 10.69
N ASN A 132 -4.83 -4.08 11.48
CA ASN A 132 -4.43 -4.51 12.82
C ASN A 132 -5.63 -4.85 13.72
N ALA A 133 -6.69 -4.03 13.66
CA ALA A 133 -7.92 -4.24 14.43
C ALA A 133 -8.74 -5.49 14.01
N ASP A 134 -8.38 -6.15 12.91
CA ASP A 134 -9.03 -7.40 12.48
C ASP A 134 -8.39 -8.65 13.13
N TYR A 135 -7.24 -8.51 13.79
CA TYR A 135 -6.58 -9.60 14.51
C TYR A 135 -7.18 -9.81 15.92
N PRO A 136 -7.14 -11.05 16.45
CA PRO A 136 -7.61 -11.33 17.80
C PRO A 136 -6.68 -10.69 18.86
N GLU A 137 -7.22 -10.46 20.05
CA GLU A 137 -6.43 -10.06 21.21
C GLU A 137 -5.59 -11.24 21.74
N PRO A 138 -4.37 -11.00 22.27
CA PRO A 138 -3.68 -9.71 22.32
C PRO A 138 -3.28 -9.21 20.92
N ASP A 139 -3.39 -7.90 20.65
CA ASP A 139 -3.02 -7.33 19.35
C ASP A 139 -1.51 -7.45 19.07
N TYR A 140 -1.13 -8.56 18.44
CA TYR A 140 0.20 -8.78 17.88
C TYR A 140 0.36 -8.25 16.44
N GLY A 141 -0.70 -7.65 15.86
CA GLY A 141 -0.76 -7.27 14.45
C GLY A 141 -0.64 -8.44 13.47
N CYS A 142 -0.82 -9.68 13.95
CA CYS A 142 -0.78 -10.93 13.18
C CYS A 142 -1.50 -12.06 13.94
N PHE A 143 -1.83 -13.16 13.24
CA PHE A 143 -2.26 -14.40 13.89
C PHE A 143 -1.07 -15.07 14.56
N ALA A 144 -1.20 -15.40 15.84
CA ALA A 144 -0.23 -16.18 16.59
C ALA A 144 -0.55 -17.69 16.50
N PRO A 145 0.41 -18.60 16.73
CA PRO A 145 0.13 -20.05 16.77
C PRO A 145 -0.99 -20.44 17.74
N SER A 146 -1.12 -19.74 18.88
CA SER A 146 -2.20 -19.94 19.85
C SER A 146 -3.60 -19.54 19.33
N ALA A 147 -3.64 -18.61 18.36
CA ALA A 147 -4.83 -18.04 17.73
C ALA A 147 -4.63 -17.98 16.21
N SER A 148 -4.41 -19.15 15.60
CA SER A 148 -3.95 -19.28 14.21
C SER A 148 -4.95 -18.72 13.18
N ALA A 149 -4.45 -18.42 11.98
CA ALA A 149 -5.31 -17.95 10.89
C ALA A 149 -6.42 -18.96 10.57
N ALA A 150 -6.11 -20.26 10.62
CA ALA A 150 -7.08 -21.33 10.38
C ALA A 150 -8.26 -21.32 11.37
N GLN A 151 -8.04 -20.87 12.61
CA GLN A 151 -9.05 -20.84 13.66
C GLN A 151 -9.82 -19.53 13.68
N GLU A 152 -9.13 -18.40 13.53
CA GLU A 152 -9.71 -17.07 13.77
C GLU A 152 -10.19 -16.38 12.49
N LEU A 153 -9.56 -16.62 11.35
CA LEU A 153 -9.96 -15.99 10.09
C LEU A 153 -11.41 -16.34 9.68
N PRO A 154 -11.90 -17.60 9.81
CA PRO A 154 -13.31 -17.90 9.54
C PRO A 154 -14.28 -17.09 10.42
N LYS A 155 -13.92 -16.82 11.68
CA LYS A 155 -14.75 -16.04 12.60
C LYS A 155 -14.76 -14.56 12.19
N ALA A 156 -13.59 -14.01 11.86
CA ALA A 156 -13.46 -12.64 11.37
C ALA A 156 -14.27 -12.42 10.07
N LEU A 157 -14.18 -13.36 9.13
CA LEU A 157 -14.95 -13.32 7.88
C LEU A 157 -16.45 -13.46 8.12
N ALA A 158 -16.90 -14.33 9.03
CA ALA A 158 -18.32 -14.46 9.37
C ALA A 158 -18.89 -13.16 9.98
N LYS A 159 -18.10 -12.46 10.82
CA LYS A 159 -18.48 -11.16 11.38
C LYS A 159 -18.57 -10.07 10.30
N LYS A 160 -17.63 -10.07 9.36
CA LYS A 160 -17.56 -9.07 8.29
C LYS A 160 -18.61 -9.27 7.20
N TYR A 161 -18.89 -10.52 6.85
CA TYR A 161 -19.84 -10.90 5.80
C TYR A 161 -20.98 -11.76 6.38
N PRO A 162 -21.82 -11.20 7.27
CA PRO A 162 -22.85 -11.98 8.00
C PRO A 162 -23.92 -12.57 7.09
N ASN A 163 -24.10 -12.01 5.89
CA ASN A 163 -25.10 -12.42 4.91
C ASN A 163 -24.47 -13.00 3.63
N ALA A 164 -23.25 -13.55 3.73
CA ALA A 164 -22.57 -14.16 2.58
C ALA A 164 -23.42 -15.30 1.98
N ALA A 165 -23.60 -15.28 0.65
CA ALA A 165 -24.31 -16.35 -0.06
C ALA A 165 -23.51 -17.67 -0.04
N ALA A 166 -24.18 -18.80 -0.29
CA ALA A 166 -23.51 -20.07 -0.44
C ALA A 166 -22.44 -20.01 -1.54
N ASN A 167 -21.25 -20.58 -1.27
CA ASN A 167 -20.07 -20.52 -2.14
C ASN A 167 -19.45 -19.13 -2.37
N TYR A 168 -19.80 -18.11 -1.56
CA TYR A 168 -19.10 -16.82 -1.58
C TYR A 168 -17.63 -17.00 -1.18
N ARG A 169 -16.73 -16.38 -1.94
CA ARG A 169 -15.27 -16.49 -1.78
C ARG A 169 -14.67 -15.09 -1.73
N VAL A 170 -13.66 -14.93 -0.89
CA VAL A 170 -12.84 -13.72 -0.75
C VAL A 170 -11.38 -14.17 -0.69
N LEU A 171 -10.49 -13.44 -1.35
CA LEU A 171 -9.05 -13.61 -1.23
C LEU A 171 -8.57 -12.73 -0.08
N VAL A 172 -7.95 -13.34 0.92
CA VAL A 172 -7.54 -12.65 2.13
C VAL A 172 -6.03 -12.54 2.22
N ASP A 173 -5.54 -11.32 2.42
CA ASP A 173 -4.15 -11.04 2.80
C ASP A 173 -4.08 -10.83 4.32
N TYR A 174 -3.27 -11.65 5.00
CA TYR A 174 -3.10 -11.67 6.44
C TYR A 174 -1.64 -11.96 6.81
N LYS A 175 -1.30 -11.65 8.06
CA LYS A 175 -0.01 -11.99 8.68
C LYS A 175 -0.22 -13.12 9.69
N GLU A 176 0.68 -14.08 9.68
CA GLU A 176 0.72 -15.16 10.67
C GLU A 176 2.17 -15.36 11.11
N ALA A 177 2.37 -15.55 12.41
CA ALA A 177 3.67 -15.73 13.02
C ALA A 177 3.99 -17.24 13.15
N ASP A 178 5.23 -17.62 12.82
CA ASP A 178 5.70 -19.01 12.93
C ASP A 178 5.86 -19.48 14.40
N LYS A 179 5.94 -18.53 15.33
CA LYS A 179 6.09 -18.74 16.77
C LYS A 179 5.20 -17.73 17.49
N GLU A 180 4.87 -18.01 18.75
CA GLU A 180 4.13 -17.07 19.58
C GLU A 180 4.90 -15.73 19.62
N PRO A 181 4.27 -14.63 19.20
CA PRO A 181 4.91 -13.32 19.30
C PRO A 181 5.25 -13.05 20.75
N GLU A 182 6.53 -12.90 21.04
CA GLU A 182 6.97 -12.38 22.32
C GLU A 182 6.71 -10.88 22.31
N MET A 183 5.84 -10.40 23.20
CA MET A 183 5.75 -8.99 23.53
C MET A 183 7.08 -8.59 24.17
N SER A 184 8.06 -8.25 23.34
CA SER A 184 9.41 -7.93 23.77
C SER A 184 9.51 -6.43 24.04
N GLY A 185 9.39 -6.11 25.32
CA GLY A 185 9.72 -4.83 25.91
C GLY A 185 9.87 -5.06 27.41
N GLU A 186 10.85 -4.42 28.06
CA GLU A 186 10.78 -4.29 29.51
C GLU A 186 9.58 -3.41 29.84
N ASP A 187 8.73 -3.88 30.75
CA ASP A 187 7.66 -3.05 31.30
C ASP A 187 8.32 -1.82 31.94
N ILE A 188 8.04 -0.64 31.37
CA ILE A 188 8.50 0.64 31.94
C ILE A 188 7.93 0.79 33.36
N PHE A 189 6.72 0.29 33.57
CA PHE A 189 6.06 0.19 34.86
C PHE A 189 5.01 -0.92 34.83
N SER A 190 4.98 -1.74 35.87
CA SER A 190 3.98 -2.80 36.04
C SER A 190 3.64 -2.98 37.52
N THR A 191 2.37 -3.22 37.81
CA THR A 191 1.89 -3.56 39.16
C THR A 191 0.77 -4.58 39.07
N ASP A 192 0.89 -5.66 39.83
CA ASP A 192 -0.14 -6.71 39.97
C ASP A 192 -1.01 -6.53 41.21
N PHE A 193 -0.71 -5.52 42.05
CA PHE A 193 -1.36 -5.25 43.33
C PHE A 193 -1.23 -6.36 44.38
N GLU A 194 -0.33 -7.32 44.21
CA GLU A 194 -0.15 -8.43 45.16
C GLU A 194 0.62 -8.03 46.44
N LEU A 195 1.09 -6.79 46.49
CA LEU A 195 1.83 -6.21 47.61
C LEU A 195 1.05 -6.28 48.94
N PRO A 196 1.73 -6.41 50.09
CA PRO A 196 1.10 -6.39 51.40
C PRO A 196 0.31 -5.11 51.71
N SER A 197 0.71 -3.98 51.11
CA SER A 197 0.03 -2.68 51.25
C SER A 197 -1.38 -2.69 50.66
N VAL A 198 -1.69 -3.60 49.73
CA VAL A 198 -3.04 -3.81 49.20
C VAL A 198 -3.79 -4.77 50.12
N SER A 199 -4.45 -4.19 51.11
CA SER A 199 -5.19 -4.94 52.14
C SER A 199 -6.70 -4.76 51.99
N ASN A 200 -7.46 -5.85 52.21
CA ASN A 200 -8.91 -5.85 52.01
C ASN A 200 -9.62 -4.79 52.88
N ASN A 201 -10.41 -3.93 52.24
CA ASN A 201 -11.17 -2.82 52.83
C ASN A 201 -10.30 -1.75 53.53
N LYS A 202 -9.02 -1.63 53.20
CA LYS A 202 -8.15 -0.56 53.71
C LYS A 202 -7.75 0.40 52.59
N PRO A 203 -7.52 1.69 52.89
CA PRO A 203 -6.92 2.61 51.93
C PRO A 203 -5.63 2.03 51.35
N VAL A 204 -5.41 2.22 50.06
CA VAL A 204 -4.18 1.79 49.39
C VAL A 204 -3.16 2.91 49.39
N GLU A 205 -1.95 2.58 49.80
CA GLU A 205 -0.78 3.45 49.75
C GLU A 205 0.36 2.65 49.08
N LEU A 206 0.50 2.82 47.76
CA LEU A 206 1.61 2.24 47.00
C LEU A 206 2.78 3.22 46.94
N ASP A 207 4.00 2.68 46.96
CA ASP A 207 5.20 3.50 46.88
C ASP A 207 5.25 4.29 45.55
N GLY A 208 5.54 5.58 45.66
CA GLY A 208 5.58 6.52 44.52
C GLY A 208 4.22 6.88 43.90
N TRP A 209 3.10 6.31 44.35
CA TRP A 209 1.77 6.70 43.87
C TRP A 209 1.27 7.96 44.59
N THR A 210 0.52 8.78 43.85
CA THR A 210 -0.17 9.95 44.41
C THR A 210 -1.67 9.75 44.34
N TYR A 211 -2.36 9.98 45.46
CA TYR A 211 -3.81 9.89 45.55
C TYR A 211 -4.40 11.26 45.86
N ILE A 212 -5.29 11.74 44.99
CA ILE A 212 -6.03 13.00 45.20
C ILE A 212 -7.49 12.62 45.41
N THR A 213 -8.11 13.15 46.45
CA THR A 213 -9.54 12.93 46.74
C THR A 213 -10.16 14.16 47.35
N ASP A 214 -11.28 14.58 46.79
CA ASP A 214 -12.08 15.67 47.34
C ASP A 214 -12.91 15.22 48.55
N ASN A 215 -13.20 13.92 48.63
CA ASN A 215 -13.99 13.33 49.72
C ASN A 215 -13.23 12.20 50.40
N LYS A 216 -12.77 12.45 51.64
CA LYS A 216 -12.05 11.48 52.46
C LYS A 216 -12.84 10.20 52.79
N ASP A 217 -14.15 10.20 52.61
CA ASP A 217 -15.00 9.01 52.76
C ASP A 217 -15.09 8.14 51.49
N ILE A 218 -14.50 8.61 50.38
CA ILE A 218 -14.46 7.97 49.06
C ILE A 218 -12.99 7.94 48.60
N VAL A 219 -12.30 6.86 48.98
CA VAL A 219 -10.87 6.65 48.72
C VAL A 219 -10.64 5.32 48.01
N TRP A 220 -9.53 5.20 47.30
CA TRP A 220 -9.07 3.95 46.73
C TRP A 220 -8.77 2.96 47.85
N VAL A 221 -9.46 1.81 47.84
CA VAL A 221 -9.28 0.75 48.84
C VAL A 221 -8.79 -0.54 48.20
N GLY A 222 -8.00 -1.29 48.95
CA GLY A 222 -7.58 -2.62 48.56
C GLY A 222 -8.73 -3.60 48.72
N LYS A 223 -8.79 -4.57 47.82
CA LYS A 223 -9.69 -5.71 47.88
C LYS A 223 -8.89 -6.98 47.65
N SER A 224 -9.37 -8.07 48.23
CA SER A 224 -8.85 -9.41 47.98
C SER A 224 -10.03 -10.35 47.86
N PHE A 225 -10.07 -11.10 46.76
CA PHE A 225 -11.12 -12.07 46.48
C PHE A 225 -10.55 -13.21 45.62
N ASN A 226 -10.78 -14.46 46.02
CA ASN A 226 -10.26 -15.66 45.34
C ASN A 226 -8.76 -15.55 45.00
N ASP A 227 -7.94 -15.23 45.99
CA ASP A 227 -6.48 -15.09 45.85
C ASP A 227 -6.02 -14.05 44.81
N ASN A 228 -6.89 -13.11 44.44
CA ASN A 228 -6.55 -11.96 43.60
C ASN A 228 -6.71 -10.65 44.37
N LYS A 229 -5.69 -9.81 44.37
CA LYS A 229 -5.76 -8.46 44.95
C LYS A 229 -5.95 -7.39 43.89
N TYR A 230 -6.69 -6.35 44.24
CA TYR A 230 -6.96 -5.24 43.34
C TYR A 230 -7.35 -3.97 44.10
N MET A 231 -7.23 -2.84 43.43
CA MET A 231 -7.75 -1.57 43.92
C MET A 231 -9.21 -1.37 43.50
N GLN A 232 -10.00 -0.76 44.37
CA GLN A 232 -11.40 -0.46 44.10
C GLN A 232 -11.76 0.93 44.61
N ILE A 233 -12.56 1.66 43.83
CA ILE A 233 -13.27 2.85 44.26
C ILE A 233 -14.78 2.62 44.16
N SER A 234 -15.58 3.21 45.05
CA SER A 234 -17.03 3.07 45.00
C SER A 234 -17.77 4.24 45.67
N ALA A 235 -18.74 4.80 44.97
CA ALA A 235 -19.71 5.74 45.51
C ALA A 235 -20.96 5.05 46.11
N PHE A 236 -20.97 3.72 46.22
CA PHE A 236 -22.15 2.97 46.65
C PHE A 236 -22.60 3.39 48.06
N LYS A 237 -23.87 3.82 48.18
CA LYS A 237 -24.48 4.37 49.41
C LYS A 237 -23.77 5.61 49.97
N LYS A 238 -23.02 6.34 49.14
CA LYS A 238 -22.40 7.63 49.50
C LYS A 238 -23.26 8.76 48.94
N ASN A 239 -23.49 9.81 49.72
CA ASN A 239 -24.25 10.99 49.31
C ASN A 239 -23.30 12.14 48.97
N ALA A 240 -22.37 11.88 48.05
CA ALA A 240 -21.33 12.84 47.66
C ALA A 240 -20.76 12.50 46.26
N THR A 241 -20.18 13.50 45.61
CA THR A 241 -19.43 13.33 44.37
C THR A 241 -18.21 12.45 44.60
N CYS A 242 -17.94 11.54 43.66
CA CYS A 242 -16.78 10.67 43.65
C CYS A 242 -15.74 11.25 42.68
N ASP A 243 -14.99 12.26 43.13
CA ASP A 243 -13.86 12.83 42.40
C ASP A 243 -12.57 12.42 43.11
N THR A 244 -11.87 11.45 42.51
CA THR A 244 -10.64 10.91 43.07
C THR A 244 -9.74 10.36 41.98
N TRP A 245 -8.44 10.49 42.21
CA TRP A 245 -7.37 10.21 41.27
C TRP A 245 -6.37 9.26 41.92
N ALA A 246 -5.92 8.28 41.16
CA ALA A 246 -4.77 7.45 41.49
C ALA A 246 -3.75 7.65 40.39
N ILE A 247 -2.63 8.26 40.74
CA ILE A 247 -1.60 8.72 39.81
C ILE A 247 -0.36 7.86 40.03
N ILE A 248 0.06 7.17 38.97
CA ILE A 248 1.25 6.31 38.99
C ILE A 248 2.53 7.15 39.14
N PRO A 249 3.66 6.56 39.58
CA PRO A 249 4.95 7.25 39.60
C PRO A 249 5.31 7.73 38.19
N ALA A 250 6.00 8.86 38.08
CA ALA A 250 6.40 9.42 36.79
C ALA A 250 7.25 8.42 35.99
N GLN A 251 6.84 8.17 34.74
CA GLN A 251 7.53 7.27 33.83
C GLN A 251 8.16 8.03 32.66
N LYS A 252 9.35 7.60 32.25
CA LYS A 252 9.93 8.06 30.98
C LYS A 252 9.27 7.28 29.84
N VAL A 253 8.34 7.91 29.14
CA VAL A 253 7.60 7.28 28.04
C VAL A 253 8.17 7.75 26.70
N GLU A 254 8.46 6.80 25.80
CA GLU A 254 8.88 7.07 24.43
C GLU A 254 7.72 6.83 23.45
N LYS A 255 7.86 7.32 22.21
CA LYS A 255 6.83 7.15 21.18
C LYS A 255 6.60 5.67 20.89
N GLY A 256 5.36 5.22 20.99
CA GLY A 256 4.97 3.83 20.67
C GLY A 256 4.81 2.92 21.88
N VAL A 257 4.93 3.44 23.11
CA VAL A 257 4.58 2.72 24.34
C VAL A 257 3.06 2.58 24.48
N THR A 258 2.61 1.41 24.94
CA THR A 258 1.20 1.09 25.18
C THR A 258 0.90 1.10 26.67
N PHE A 259 -0.28 1.59 27.08
CA PHE A 259 -0.80 1.49 28.44
C PHE A 259 -1.95 0.47 28.46
N MET A 260 -1.90 -0.48 29.39
CA MET A 260 -2.90 -1.55 29.53
C MET A 260 -3.22 -1.76 31.02
N PHE A 261 -4.48 -2.05 31.32
CA PHE A 261 -4.92 -2.40 32.67
C PHE A 261 -6.22 -3.21 32.61
N ASP A 262 -6.46 -4.03 33.63
CA ASP A 262 -7.72 -4.75 33.79
C ASP A 262 -8.74 -3.92 34.57
N LEU A 263 -9.99 -3.91 34.11
CA LEU A 263 -11.10 -3.22 34.78
C LEU A 263 -12.29 -4.16 34.99
N LYS A 264 -12.79 -4.18 36.22
CA LYS A 264 -14.08 -4.82 36.54
C LYS A 264 -15.05 -3.80 37.12
N VAL A 265 -16.20 -3.70 36.47
CA VAL A 265 -17.27 -2.79 36.85
C VAL A 265 -18.41 -3.54 37.54
N GLY A 266 -18.97 -2.98 38.61
CA GLY A 266 -20.18 -3.47 39.28
C GLY A 266 -21.22 -2.37 39.48
N HIS A 267 -22.49 -2.69 39.21
CA HIS A 267 -23.64 -1.78 39.40
C HIS A 267 -23.45 -0.38 38.79
N TRP A 268 -23.15 -0.33 37.49
CA TRP A 268 -22.88 0.91 36.74
C TRP A 268 -24.11 1.82 36.64
N ASN A 269 -24.02 3.05 37.14
CA ASN A 269 -25.15 3.99 37.19
C ASN A 269 -24.74 5.47 37.02
N ALA A 270 -23.58 5.76 36.41
CA ALA A 270 -23.07 7.12 36.16
C ALA A 270 -21.92 7.12 35.11
N ASP A 271 -21.52 8.32 34.64
CA ASP A 271 -20.38 8.55 33.73
C ASP A 271 -19.05 8.47 34.51
N ASN A 272 -18.37 7.33 34.49
CA ASN A 272 -17.27 7.12 35.44
C ASN A 272 -16.01 6.46 34.84
N MET A 273 -14.87 6.92 35.37
CA MET A 273 -13.47 6.55 35.13
C MET A 273 -12.89 7.02 33.80
N GLU A 274 -12.04 8.05 33.89
CA GLU A 274 -11.22 8.57 32.80
C GLU A 274 -9.76 8.20 33.03
N VAL A 275 -9.06 7.88 31.94
CA VAL A 275 -7.60 7.69 31.96
C VAL A 275 -6.99 8.92 31.29
N MET A 276 -6.15 9.62 32.03
CA MET A 276 -5.49 10.84 31.57
C MET A 276 -3.98 10.67 31.55
N ILE A 277 -3.34 11.37 30.61
CA ILE A 277 -1.89 11.44 30.49
C ILE A 277 -1.49 12.89 30.78
N ALA A 278 -0.57 13.07 31.72
CA ALA A 278 0.01 14.36 32.05
C ALA A 278 1.49 14.38 31.66
N GLU A 279 1.89 15.32 30.80
CA GLU A 279 3.31 15.56 30.48
C GLU A 279 4.04 16.31 31.60
N THR A 280 3.29 17.05 32.40
CA THR A 280 3.76 17.79 33.56
C THR A 280 2.77 17.60 34.70
N PHE A 281 3.27 17.18 35.87
CA PHE A 281 2.50 17.07 37.10
C PHE A 281 3.34 17.59 38.25
N ASP A 282 2.85 18.61 38.95
CA ASP A 282 3.56 19.27 40.06
C ASP A 282 3.06 18.83 41.45
N GLY A 283 2.15 17.84 41.49
CA GLY A 283 1.52 17.37 42.72
C GLY A 283 0.56 18.37 43.35
N LYS A 284 0.20 19.46 42.64
CA LYS A 284 -0.68 20.51 43.13
C LYS A 284 -1.75 20.81 42.09
N ASN A 285 -2.94 20.27 42.37
CA ASN A 285 -4.20 20.36 41.61
C ASN A 285 -4.34 19.25 40.57
#